data_AF-Q1IP69-F1
#
_entry.id   AF-Q1IP69-F1
#
_cell.length_a   1.000
_cell.length_b   1.000
_cell.length_c   1.000
_cell.angle_alpha   90.00
_cell.angle_beta   90.00
_cell.angle_gamma   90.00
#
_symmetry.space_group_name_H-M   'P 1'
#
loop_
_entity.id
_entity.type
_entity.pdbx_description
1 polymer ?
#
loop_
_entity_poly.entity_id
_entity_poly.type
_entity_poly.pdbx_seq_one_letter_code
_entity_poly.pdbx_strand_id
1 'polypeptide(L)'
;MRKVLLLFLLTQARNKLQGQQLSVMVVESRTGSPLANKTVELRFRPDALTSEVTSKTGKDGIAKFVLPTPPPTEIYDVTIPNSEIAECAALKDLQLDEVRQRGIISPSCDPKKDASLDSTSGVIVLRVWKLSLWQRLMRRSEA
;
A
#
# COMPACT_ATOMS: atom_id res chain seq x y z
N MET A 1 29.09 20.55 45.73
CA MET A 1 28.69 21.38 44.57
C MET A 1 29.14 20.70 43.29
N ARG A 2 28.22 20.57 42.31
CA ARG A 2 28.42 20.36 40.86
C ARG A 2 29.43 19.28 40.39
N LYS A 3 28.91 18.23 39.77
CA LYS A 3 29.27 17.78 38.41
C LYS A 3 28.20 16.83 37.89
N VAL A 4 27.13 17.46 37.39
CA VAL A 4 26.08 16.86 36.58
C VAL A 4 26.56 16.82 35.13
N LEU A 5 26.08 15.84 34.38
CA LEU A 5 26.02 15.77 32.92
C LEU A 5 27.35 15.62 32.17
N LEU A 6 27.50 14.49 31.47
CA LEU A 6 27.78 14.45 30.01
C LEU A 6 28.16 13.02 29.62
N LEU A 7 27.16 12.20 29.29
CA LEU A 7 27.32 11.02 28.42
C LEU A 7 25.93 10.53 27.99
N PHE A 8 25.13 11.42 27.41
CA PHE A 8 23.86 11.10 26.74
C PHE A 8 23.85 11.64 25.30
N LEU A 9 25.01 11.61 24.62
CA LEU A 9 25.17 12.18 23.27
C LEU A 9 25.93 11.25 22.31
N LEU A 10 25.80 9.93 22.44
CA LEU A 10 26.36 9.00 21.46
C LEU A 10 25.39 7.93 20.91
N THR A 11 24.10 7.99 21.25
CA THR A 11 23.08 7.09 20.68
C THR A 11 22.10 7.77 19.70
N GLN A 12 22.30 9.04 19.36
CA GLN A 12 21.39 9.81 18.48
C GLN A 12 21.82 9.79 17.00
N ALA A 13 22.51 8.75 16.54
CA ALA A 13 23.01 8.65 15.16
C ALA A 13 22.58 7.36 14.42
N ARG A 14 21.47 6.74 14.81
CA ARG A 14 20.91 5.56 14.10
C ARG A 14 19.47 5.70 13.58
N ASN A 15 18.89 6.90 13.62
CA ASN A 15 17.51 7.12 13.15
C ASN A 15 17.41 8.04 11.92
N LYS A 16 18.32 7.92 10.97
CA LYS A 16 18.22 8.60 9.67
C LYS A 16 18.45 7.61 8.54
N LEU A 17 17.42 6.81 8.23
CA LEU A 17 17.16 6.12 6.94
C LEU A 17 15.97 5.13 7.07
N GLN A 18 14.95 5.45 7.87
CA GLN A 18 13.68 4.74 7.75
C GLN A 18 12.86 5.45 6.68
N GLY A 19 13.04 5.06 5.41
CA GLY A 19 12.12 5.45 4.35
C GLY A 19 10.69 5.14 4.80
N GLN A 20 9.75 6.04 4.53
CA GLN A 20 8.40 5.92 5.06
C GLN A 20 7.78 4.62 4.56
N GLN A 21 7.28 3.80 5.48
CA GLN A 21 6.67 2.52 5.13
C GLN A 21 5.19 2.71 4.84
N LEU A 22 4.73 2.12 3.74
CA LEU A 22 3.33 2.01 3.39
C LEU A 22 3.02 0.55 3.12
N SER A 23 1.84 0.10 3.54
CA SER A 23 1.38 -1.25 3.24
C SER A 23 0.15 -1.21 2.34
N VAL A 24 0.12 -2.10 1.35
CA VAL A 24 -1.06 -2.36 0.53
C VAL A 24 -1.52 -3.78 0.79
N MET A 25 -2.74 -3.95 1.29
CA MET A 25 -3.34 -5.26 1.51
C MET A 25 -4.28 -5.61 0.36
N VAL A 26 -4.10 -6.77 -0.26
CA VAL A 26 -4.95 -7.26 -1.35
C VAL A 26 -5.84 -8.38 -0.82
N VAL A 27 -7.15 -8.21 -0.95
CA VAL A 27 -8.15 -9.17 -0.48
C VAL A 27 -9.18 -9.51 -1.56
N GLU A 28 -9.68 -10.75 -1.53
CA GLU A 28 -10.83 -11.14 -2.35
C GLU A 28 -12.08 -10.42 -1.84
N SER A 29 -12.83 -9.76 -2.74
CA SER A 29 -13.97 -8.92 -2.39
C SER A 29 -15.10 -9.69 -1.71
N ARG A 30 -15.34 -10.94 -2.11
CA ARG A 30 -16.46 -11.76 -1.59
C ARG A 30 -16.18 -12.34 -0.21
N THR A 31 -14.98 -12.87 0.01
CA THR A 31 -14.64 -13.58 1.26
C THR A 31 -13.83 -12.74 2.23
N GLY A 32 -13.24 -11.64 1.78
CA GLY A 32 -12.25 -10.88 2.55
C GLY A 32 -10.91 -11.62 2.70
N SER A 33 -10.72 -12.77 2.05
CA SER A 33 -9.51 -13.57 2.20
C SER A 33 -8.29 -12.87 1.59
N PRO A 34 -7.13 -12.87 2.28
CA PRO A 34 -5.92 -12.28 1.74
C PRO A 34 -5.42 -13.02 0.50
N LEU A 35 -4.94 -12.28 -0.49
CA LEU A 35 -4.40 -12.84 -1.74
C LEU A 35 -2.88 -12.72 -1.79
N ALA A 36 -2.21 -13.86 -1.70
CA ALA A 36 -0.76 -13.95 -1.75
C ALA A 36 -0.18 -13.93 -3.18
N ASN A 37 1.12 -13.58 -3.28
CA ASN A 37 1.90 -13.59 -4.51
C ASN A 37 1.29 -12.75 -5.65
N LYS A 38 0.67 -11.62 -5.30
CA LYS A 38 0.21 -10.60 -6.25
C LYS A 38 1.24 -9.49 -6.34
N THR A 39 1.65 -9.14 -7.55
CA THR A 39 2.46 -7.94 -7.79
C THR A 39 1.55 -6.73 -7.66
N VAL A 40 1.89 -5.81 -6.78
CA VAL A 40 1.23 -4.53 -6.58
C VAL A 40 2.18 -3.44 -7.05
N GLU A 41 1.71 -2.59 -7.96
CA GLU A 41 2.40 -1.39 -8.41
C GLU A 41 1.81 -0.20 -7.67
N LEU A 42 2.67 0.64 -7.10
CA LEU A 42 2.29 1.87 -6.45
C LEU A 42 2.94 3.03 -7.18
N ARG A 43 2.11 3.96 -7.64
CA ARG A 43 2.56 5.15 -8.36
C ARG A 43 2.26 6.41 -7.58
N PHE A 44 3.27 7.27 -7.50
CA PHE A 44 3.27 8.44 -6.64
C PHE A 44 4.02 9.60 -7.28
N ARG A 45 3.81 10.80 -6.77
CA ARG A 45 4.51 12.02 -7.21
C ARG A 45 5.33 12.58 -6.04
N PRO A 46 6.66 12.41 -6.02
CA PRO A 46 7.50 13.05 -5.02
C PRO A 46 7.72 14.54 -5.32
N ASP A 47 7.89 14.95 -6.58
CA ASP A 47 8.14 16.34 -7.00
C ASP A 47 7.76 16.56 -8.48
N ALA A 48 6.47 16.48 -8.82
CA ALA A 48 5.91 16.60 -10.19
C ALA A 48 6.34 15.53 -11.23
N LEU A 49 7.35 14.71 -10.94
CA LEU A 49 7.69 13.51 -11.70
C LEU A 49 6.87 12.32 -11.21
N THR A 50 6.40 11.50 -12.14
CA THR A 50 5.80 10.20 -11.81
C THR A 50 6.89 9.23 -11.39
N SER A 51 6.73 8.60 -10.23
CA SER A 51 7.55 7.49 -9.75
C SER A 51 6.70 6.26 -9.52
N GLU A 52 7.30 5.09 -9.71
CA GLU A 52 6.66 3.79 -9.53
C GLU A 52 7.54 2.88 -8.68
N VAL A 53 6.93 2.17 -7.74
CA VAL A 53 7.55 1.10 -6.98
C VAL A 53 6.66 -0.12 -7.01
N THR A 54 7.27 -1.31 -6.98
CA THR A 54 6.53 -2.57 -7.03
C THR A 54 6.87 -3.44 -5.83
N SER A 55 5.88 -4.16 -5.32
CA SER A 55 6.06 -5.15 -4.25
C SER A 55 5.09 -6.31 -4.44
N LYS A 56 5.48 -7.49 -3.96
CA LYS A 56 4.58 -8.66 -3.94
C LYS A 56 3.88 -8.81 -2.61
N THR A 57 2.65 -9.32 -2.63
CA THR A 57 1.91 -9.65 -1.42
C THR A 57 2.44 -10.92 -0.75
N GLY A 58 2.56 -10.88 0.58
CA GLY A 58 2.83 -12.03 1.43
C GLY A 58 1.63 -12.97 1.59
N LYS A 59 1.77 -14.00 2.44
CA LYS A 59 0.67 -14.93 2.76
C LYS A 59 -0.52 -14.25 3.45
N ASP A 60 -0.25 -13.14 4.12
CA ASP A 60 -1.19 -12.21 4.74
C ASP A 60 -1.87 -11.27 3.74
N GLY A 61 -1.53 -11.36 2.44
CA GLY A 61 -2.06 -10.49 1.40
C GLY A 61 -1.44 -9.10 1.41
N ILE A 62 -0.39 -8.85 2.20
CA ILE A 62 0.20 -7.52 2.37
C ILE A 62 1.45 -7.36 1.50
N ALA A 63 1.48 -6.31 0.68
CA ALA A 63 2.65 -5.79 0.00
C ALA A 63 3.20 -4.59 0.78
N LYS A 64 4.52 -4.53 1.00
CA LYS A 64 5.16 -3.47 1.79
C LYS A 64 6.04 -2.63 0.90
N PHE A 65 5.90 -1.32 1.01
CA PHE A 65 6.63 -0.35 0.21
C PHE A 65 7.48 0.53 1.12
N VAL A 66 8.70 0.80 0.68
CA VAL A 66 9.58 1.81 1.28
C VAL A 66 9.58 3.01 0.35
N LEU A 67 8.93 4.09 0.78
CA LEU A 67 8.85 5.32 0.02
C LEU A 67 10.18 6.10 0.11
N PRO A 68 10.52 6.91 -0.91
CA PRO A 68 11.73 7.72 -0.90
C PRO A 68 11.73 8.74 0.25
N THR A 69 12.89 9.35 0.50
CA THR A 69 13.02 10.48 1.43
C THR A 69 13.46 11.72 0.62
N PRO A 70 12.71 12.84 0.65
CA PRO A 70 11.45 13.04 1.39
C PRO A 70 10.31 12.15 0.86
N PRO A 71 9.33 11.78 1.71
CA PRO A 71 8.21 10.97 1.27
C PRO A 71 7.33 11.75 0.29
N PRO A 72 6.71 11.04 -0.68
CA PRO A 72 5.78 11.69 -1.59
C PRO A 72 4.55 12.17 -0.85
N THR A 73 3.96 13.27 -1.31
CA THR A 73 2.71 13.81 -0.75
C THR A 73 1.49 13.05 -1.26
N GLU A 74 1.55 12.57 -2.50
CA GLU A 74 0.43 12.00 -3.22
C GLU A 74 0.77 10.62 -3.80
N ILE A 75 -0.13 9.66 -3.59
CA ILE A 75 -0.21 8.38 -4.29
C ILE A 75 -1.39 8.48 -5.24
N TYR A 76 -1.15 8.51 -6.55
CA TYR A 76 -2.21 8.74 -7.52
C TYR A 76 -2.80 7.45 -8.08
N ASP A 77 -2.09 6.32 -7.95
CA ASP A 77 -2.55 5.03 -8.47
C ASP A 77 -1.93 3.85 -7.71
N VAL A 78 -2.72 2.79 -7.50
CA VAL A 78 -2.27 1.53 -6.92
C VAL A 78 -2.93 0.40 -7.68
N THR A 79 -2.15 -0.41 -8.40
CA THR A 79 -2.70 -1.40 -9.34
C THR A 79 -2.09 -2.78 -9.19
N ILE A 80 -2.75 -3.78 -9.79
CA ILE A 80 -2.25 -5.15 -9.89
C ILE A 80 -2.11 -5.55 -11.37
N PRO A 81 -0.93 -5.30 -12.00
CA PRO A 81 -0.71 -5.52 -13.43
C PRO A 81 -0.85 -7.01 -13.80
N ASN A 82 -1.30 -7.27 -15.03
CA ASN A 82 -1.29 -8.60 -15.67
C ASN A 82 -1.87 -9.73 -14.80
N SER A 83 -2.83 -9.40 -13.96
CA SER A 83 -3.35 -10.31 -12.96
C SER A 83 -4.65 -10.96 -13.43
N GLU A 84 -4.92 -12.18 -12.94
CA GLU A 84 -6.21 -12.87 -13.16
C GLU A 84 -7.36 -12.28 -12.32
N ILE A 85 -7.14 -11.08 -11.77
CA ILE A 85 -8.04 -10.37 -10.90
C ILE A 85 -8.27 -8.97 -11.47
N ALA A 86 -9.40 -8.37 -11.14
CA ALA A 86 -9.69 -6.97 -11.44
C ALA A 86 -10.02 -6.23 -10.15
N GLU A 87 -9.66 -4.95 -10.12
CA GLU A 87 -9.94 -4.07 -9.00
C GLU A 87 -11.42 -3.73 -8.93
N CYS A 88 -11.88 -3.65 -7.69
CA CYS A 88 -13.26 -3.37 -7.34
C CYS A 88 -13.67 -1.93 -7.62
N ALA A 89 -12.78 -1.00 -7.29
CA ALA A 89 -12.93 0.42 -7.53
C ALA A 89 -11.54 1.03 -7.61
N ALA A 90 -11.38 2.02 -8.47
CA ALA A 90 -10.13 2.75 -8.59
C ALA A 90 -9.89 3.57 -7.31
N LEU A 91 -8.68 3.47 -6.78
CA LEU A 91 -8.16 4.48 -5.87
C LEU A 91 -7.73 5.68 -6.71
N LYS A 92 -8.35 6.84 -6.48
CA LYS A 92 -7.93 8.09 -7.11
C LYS A 92 -7.29 8.97 -6.06
N ASP A 93 -6.09 9.48 -6.37
CA ASP A 93 -5.39 10.56 -5.70
C ASP A 93 -5.52 10.51 -4.16
N LEU A 94 -4.75 9.62 -3.55
CA LEU A 94 -4.65 9.46 -2.11
C LEU A 94 -3.54 10.35 -1.55
N GLN A 95 -3.91 11.23 -0.62
CA GLN A 95 -2.92 12.00 0.14
C GLN A 95 -2.25 11.11 1.19
N LEU A 96 -0.92 11.10 1.24
CA LEU A 96 -0.20 10.24 2.17
C LEU A 96 -0.52 10.59 3.63
N ASP A 97 -0.75 11.87 3.94
CA ASP A 97 -1.20 12.30 5.26
C ASP A 97 -2.61 11.79 5.59
N GLU A 98 -3.51 11.70 4.62
CA GLU A 98 -4.83 11.11 4.81
C GLU A 98 -4.71 9.61 5.13
N VAL A 99 -3.88 8.88 4.39
CA VAL A 99 -3.62 7.45 4.64
C VAL A 99 -3.07 7.23 6.05
N ARG A 100 -2.24 8.15 6.55
CA ARG A 100 -1.70 8.09 7.91
C ARG A 100 -2.74 8.42 8.97
N GLN A 101 -3.51 9.49 8.78
CA GLN A 101 -4.49 9.98 9.75
C GLN A 101 -5.68 9.02 9.88
N ARG A 102 -6.18 8.53 8.75
CA ARG A 102 -7.31 7.58 8.72
C ARG A 102 -6.88 6.15 9.00
N GLY A 103 -5.58 5.85 8.86
CA GLY A 103 -5.01 4.53 9.04
C GLY A 103 -5.31 3.62 7.85
N ILE A 104 -6.58 3.25 7.67
CA ILE A 104 -7.01 2.30 6.64
C ILE A 104 -7.85 3.02 5.59
N ILE A 105 -7.44 2.91 4.33
CA ILE A 105 -8.21 3.38 3.18
C ILE A 105 -8.61 2.20 2.32
N SER A 106 -9.91 2.01 2.11
CA SER A 106 -10.51 0.91 1.36
C SER A 106 -11.59 1.50 0.45
N PRO A 107 -11.44 1.45 -0.89
CA PRO A 107 -12.55 1.76 -1.77
C PRO A 107 -13.50 0.56 -1.71
N SER A 108 -14.71 0.77 -1.19
CA SER A 108 -15.66 -0.30 -0.91
C SER A 108 -16.03 -1.14 -2.14
N CYS A 109 -15.95 -2.47 -2.00
CA CYS A 109 -16.81 -3.44 -2.72
C CYS A 109 -17.38 -4.52 -1.77
N ASP A 110 -17.71 -4.01 -0.59
CA ASP A 110 -18.46 -4.52 0.55
C ASP A 110 -18.43 -6.02 0.94
N PRO A 111 -17.62 -6.43 1.93
CA PRO A 111 -17.84 -7.66 2.69
C PRO A 111 -18.56 -7.42 4.04
N LYS A 112 -19.37 -6.36 4.10
CA LYS A 112 -20.05 -5.73 5.25
C LYS A 112 -19.18 -4.75 6.04
N LYS A 113 -18.80 -3.71 5.29
CA LYS A 113 -18.50 -2.31 5.64
C LYS A 113 -17.56 -2.10 6.81
N ASP A 114 -16.32 -2.48 6.54
CA ASP A 114 -15.08 -1.87 7.02
C ASP A 114 -15.02 -1.56 8.52
N ALA A 115 -14.82 -2.60 9.35
CA ALA A 115 -13.90 -2.53 10.49
C ALA A 115 -13.52 -3.93 11.02
N SER A 116 -12.26 -4.30 10.79
CA SER A 116 -11.36 -5.04 11.70
C SER A 116 -10.19 -5.61 10.88
N LEU A 117 -9.51 -4.73 10.14
CA LEU A 117 -8.14 -5.02 9.74
C LEU A 117 -7.29 -4.40 10.84
N ASP A 118 -6.76 -5.27 11.72
CA ASP A 118 -5.95 -4.86 12.86
C ASP A 118 -4.57 -4.45 12.33
N SER A 119 -4.46 -3.21 11.84
CA SER A 119 -3.21 -2.69 11.32
C SER A 119 -2.97 -1.27 11.78
N THR A 120 -1.90 -1.13 12.55
CA THR A 120 -1.36 0.14 13.01
C THR A 120 -0.67 0.84 11.84
N SER A 121 -1.18 2.03 11.51
CA SER A 121 -0.64 3.04 10.57
C SER A 121 -0.53 2.69 9.07
N GLY A 122 -1.22 3.48 8.22
CA GLY A 122 -0.90 3.69 6.81
C GLY A 122 -1.12 2.51 5.85
N VAL A 123 -2.31 1.91 5.87
CA VAL A 123 -2.67 0.77 5.02
C VAL A 123 -3.69 1.15 3.96
N ILE A 124 -3.40 0.78 2.71
CA ILE A 124 -4.35 0.82 1.60
C ILE A 124 -4.88 -0.59 1.37
N VAL A 125 -6.19 -0.77 1.27
CA VAL A 125 -6.81 -2.07 1.03
C VAL A 125 -7.34 -2.11 -0.40
N LEU A 126 -6.73 -2.95 -1.24
CA LEU A 126 -7.20 -3.25 -2.58
C LEU A 126 -8.13 -4.46 -2.55
N ARG A 127 -9.40 -4.23 -2.89
CA ARG A 127 -10.39 -5.29 -3.05
C ARG A 127 -10.44 -5.72 -4.51
N VAL A 128 -10.50 -7.03 -4.73
CA VAL A 128 -10.47 -7.59 -6.08
C VAL A 128 -11.37 -8.81 -6.23
N TRP A 129 -11.79 -9.08 -7.45
CA TRP A 129 -12.50 -10.30 -7.85
C TRP A 129 -11.73 -11.08 -8.91
N LYS A 130 -12.00 -12.39 -8.98
CA LYS A 130 -11.44 -13.26 -10.01
C LYS A 130 -12.12 -12.99 -11.36
N LEU A 131 -11.32 -12.79 -12.40
CA LEU A 131 -11.84 -12.64 -13.77
C LEU A 131 -12.48 -13.94 -14.26
N SER A 132 -13.59 -13.81 -15.00
CA SER A 132 -14.22 -14.92 -15.70
C SER A 132 -13.32 -15.47 -16.81
N LEU A 133 -13.59 -16.70 -17.28
CA LEU A 133 -12.80 -17.32 -18.35
C LEU A 133 -12.76 -16.45 -19.62
N TRP A 134 -13.90 -15.90 -20.01
CA TRP A 134 -14.01 -14.97 -21.14
C TRP A 134 -13.18 -13.70 -20.95
N GLN A 135 -13.24 -13.07 -19.78
CA GLN A 135 -12.46 -11.86 -19.49
C GLN A 135 -10.95 -12.13 -19.53
N ARG A 136 -10.51 -13.30 -19.09
CA ARG A 136 -9.10 -13.71 -19.17
C ARG A 136 -8.63 -13.87 -20.61
N LEU A 137 -9.47 -14.43 -21.47
CA LEU A 137 -9.16 -14.60 -22.89
C LEU A 137 -9.07 -13.25 -23.61
N MET A 138 -9.98 -12.32 -23.33
CA MET A 138 -9.96 -10.98 -23.93
C MET A 138 -8.73 -10.17 -23.53
N ARG A 139 -8.26 -10.28 -22.28
CA ARG A 139 -7.02 -9.59 -21.84
C ARG A 139 -5.75 -10.10 -22.54
N ARG A 140 -5.74 -11.35 -23.00
CA ARG A 140 -4.56 -11.93 -23.68
C ARG A 140 -4.44 -11.48 -25.14
N SER A 141 -5.50 -10.99 -25.76
CA SER A 141 -5.45 -10.49 -27.13
C SER A 141 -4.95 -9.04 -27.25
N GLU A 142 -4.83 -8.33 -26.13
CA GLU A 142 -4.36 -6.93 -26.07
C GLU A 142 -2.88 -6.80 -25.67
N ALA A 143 -2.24 -7.92 -25.29
CA ALA A 143 -0.83 -8.00 -24.88
C ALA A 143 0.03 -8.65 -25.96
#